data_AF-A0A9R0BE83-F1
#
_entry.id   AF-A0A9R0BE83-F1
#
_cell.length_a   1.000
_cell.length_b   1.000
_cell.length_c   1.000
_cell.angle_alpha   90.00
_cell.angle_beta   90.00
_cell.angle_gamma   90.00
#
_symmetry.space_group_name_H-M   'P 1'
#
loop_
_entity.id
_entity.type
_entity.pdbx_description
1 polymer ?
#
loop_
_entity_poly.entity_id
_entity_poly.type
_entity_poly.pdbx_seq_one_letter_code
_entity_poly.pdbx_strand_id
1 'polypeptide(L)'
;MPPKRKSSNKSPKGKTPTVVDGLSTDEMSKEQLEEHIVRLREELDREREERNYFQLERDKIHTFWEITKRQLDEKKCELRNRERDLEEGEERHQVEIKVYKQKVKHLLYEEQNMLSELKAESVVSSKLLQKEHADFENQLRKDMCCLKVDMKEQELSSENVIKNLHLKHNEELLF
;
A
#
# COMPACT_ATOMS: atom_id res chain seq x y z
N MET A 1 -0.11 32.38 -53.13
CA MET A 1 -0.06 33.25 -54.33
C MET A 1 -0.61 32.45 -55.51
N PRO A 2 -1.66 32.91 -56.21
CA PRO A 2 -2.20 32.21 -57.38
C PRO A 2 -1.66 32.84 -58.69
N PRO A 3 -1.37 32.07 -59.76
CA PRO A 3 -1.09 32.67 -61.05
C PRO A 3 -2.39 32.89 -61.86
N LYS A 4 -2.47 34.07 -62.48
CA LYS A 4 -3.57 34.57 -63.32
C LYS A 4 -3.58 33.96 -64.75
N ARG A 5 -4.81 33.87 -65.25
CA ARG A 5 -5.36 33.54 -66.59
C ARG A 5 -4.58 33.98 -67.84
N LYS A 6 -4.72 33.20 -68.93
CA LYS A 6 -4.81 33.71 -70.31
C LYS A 6 -5.97 33.05 -71.05
N SER A 7 -6.92 33.88 -71.49
CA SER A 7 -8.01 33.57 -72.41
C SER A 7 -7.49 33.60 -73.85
N SER A 8 -7.74 32.55 -74.63
CA SER A 8 -7.60 32.57 -76.09
C SER A 8 -8.79 31.88 -76.75
N ASN A 9 -9.63 32.69 -77.38
CA ASN A 9 -10.68 32.27 -78.30
C ASN A 9 -10.03 31.70 -79.59
N LYS A 10 -10.43 30.49 -80.01
CA LYS A 10 -10.18 29.96 -81.37
C LYS A 10 -11.43 29.23 -81.89
N SER A 11 -11.77 29.57 -83.12
CA SER A 11 -12.90 29.19 -83.98
C SER A 11 -12.95 27.69 -84.37
N PRO A 12 -14.08 27.17 -84.92
CA PRO A 12 -14.39 25.74 -84.93
C PRO A 12 -13.59 25.00 -86.02
N LYS A 13 -12.70 24.10 -85.59
CA LYS A 13 -12.04 23.12 -86.48
C LYS A 13 -12.96 21.92 -86.67
N GLY A 14 -13.03 21.44 -87.92
CA GLY A 14 -13.93 20.40 -88.40
C GLY A 14 -13.97 19.14 -87.53
N LYS A 15 -15.14 18.49 -87.54
CA LYS A 15 -15.41 17.24 -86.82
C LYS A 15 -14.35 16.20 -87.21
N THR A 16 -13.45 15.91 -86.28
CA THR A 16 -12.60 14.73 -86.35
C THR A 16 -13.49 13.50 -86.28
N PRO A 17 -13.28 12.45 -87.10
CA PRO A 17 -14.03 11.20 -87.00
C PRO A 17 -13.91 10.68 -85.57
N THR A 18 -15.05 10.41 -84.94
CA THR A 18 -15.04 9.87 -83.58
C THR A 18 -14.69 8.39 -83.74
N VAL A 19 -13.54 7.99 -83.24
CA VAL A 19 -13.12 6.58 -83.26
C VAL A 19 -13.57 5.96 -81.95
N VAL A 20 -14.37 4.91 -82.03
CA VAL A 20 -14.87 4.19 -80.86
C VAL A 20 -14.53 2.71 -81.07
N ASP A 21 -13.78 2.11 -80.14
CA ASP A 21 -13.20 0.76 -80.24
C ASP A 21 -12.40 0.48 -81.52
N GLY A 22 -11.65 1.47 -82.02
CA GLY A 22 -10.74 1.30 -83.16
C GLY A 22 -11.40 1.28 -84.54
N LEU A 23 -12.72 1.48 -84.63
CA LEU A 23 -13.46 1.63 -85.89
C LEU A 23 -13.98 3.07 -86.06
N SER A 24 -14.04 3.54 -87.31
CA SER A 24 -14.58 4.86 -87.65
C SER A 24 -16.11 4.83 -87.53
N THR A 25 -16.70 5.80 -86.81
CA THR A 25 -18.17 5.91 -86.69
C THR A 25 -18.89 6.14 -88.03
N ASP A 26 -18.15 6.51 -89.08
CA ASP A 26 -18.70 6.69 -90.44
C ASP A 26 -18.91 5.36 -91.20
N GLU A 27 -18.35 4.24 -90.72
CA GLU A 27 -18.43 2.91 -91.36
C GLU A 27 -19.47 1.97 -90.69
N MET A 28 -20.02 2.37 -89.55
CA MET A 28 -20.98 1.57 -88.77
C MET A 28 -22.43 1.87 -89.21
N SER A 29 -23.26 0.82 -89.30
CA SER A 29 -24.70 1.01 -89.54
C SER A 29 -25.36 1.69 -88.33
N LYS A 30 -26.51 2.34 -88.55
CA LYS A 30 -27.27 3.00 -87.47
C LYS A 30 -27.56 2.04 -86.30
N GLU A 31 -27.92 0.80 -86.60
CA GLU A 31 -28.20 -0.24 -85.60
C GLU A 31 -26.93 -0.64 -84.82
N GLN A 32 -25.78 -0.75 -85.50
CA GLN A 32 -24.49 -1.04 -84.85
C GLN A 32 -24.03 0.09 -83.93
N LEU A 33 -24.26 1.35 -84.32
CA LEU A 33 -23.98 2.51 -83.48
C LEU A 33 -24.91 2.55 -82.25
N GLU A 34 -26.19 2.22 -82.40
CA GLU A 34 -27.15 2.14 -81.30
C GLU A 34 -26.77 1.06 -80.29
N GLU A 35 -26.40 -0.14 -80.75
CA GLU A 35 -25.88 -1.21 -79.87
C GLU A 35 -24.61 -0.79 -79.13
N HIS A 36 -23.69 -0.09 -79.80
CA HIS A 36 -22.45 0.36 -79.19
C HIS A 36 -22.67 1.44 -78.12
N ILE A 37 -23.61 2.35 -78.36
CA ILE A 37 -24.05 3.33 -77.36
C ILE A 37 -24.62 2.63 -76.13
N VAL A 38 -25.38 1.54 -76.30
CA VAL A 38 -25.90 0.75 -75.17
C VAL A 38 -24.75 0.09 -74.40
N ARG A 39 -23.83 -0.61 -75.07
CA ARG A 39 -22.67 -1.25 -74.43
C ARG A 39 -21.82 -0.26 -73.63
N LEU A 40 -21.51 0.91 -74.20
CA LEU A 40 -20.72 1.94 -73.51
C LEU A 40 -21.44 2.53 -72.29
N ARG A 41 -22.78 2.61 -72.32
CA ARG A 41 -23.56 3.02 -71.15
C ARG A 41 -23.51 1.96 -70.05
N GLU A 42 -23.67 0.70 -70.41
CA GLU A 42 -23.57 -0.42 -69.46
C GLU A 42 -22.16 -0.55 -68.85
N GLU A 43 -21.11 -0.31 -69.64
CA GLU A 43 -19.73 -0.25 -69.13
C GLU A 43 -19.52 0.97 -68.22
N LEU A 44 -20.01 2.15 -68.60
CA LEU A 44 -19.93 3.34 -67.76
C LEU A 44 -20.64 3.15 -66.43
N ASP A 45 -21.81 2.52 -66.42
CA ASP A 45 -22.56 2.27 -65.20
C ASP A 45 -21.90 1.19 -64.33
N ARG A 46 -21.33 0.12 -64.92
CA ARG A 46 -20.49 -0.84 -64.18
C ARG A 46 -19.26 -0.18 -63.54
N GLU A 47 -18.52 0.62 -64.29
CA GLU A 47 -17.35 1.34 -63.77
C GLU A 47 -17.72 2.34 -62.65
N ARG A 48 -18.93 2.90 -62.68
CA ARG A 48 -19.45 3.75 -61.60
C ARG A 48 -19.78 2.94 -60.35
N GLU A 49 -20.42 1.79 -60.50
CA GLU A 49 -20.72 0.87 -59.40
C GLU A 49 -19.42 0.35 -58.75
N GLU A 50 -18.43 -0.05 -59.55
CA GLU A 50 -17.13 -0.50 -59.06
C GLU A 50 -16.40 0.61 -58.31
N ARG A 51 -16.36 1.83 -58.85
CA ARG A 51 -15.79 3.00 -58.15
C ARG A 51 -16.48 3.25 -56.81
N ASN A 52 -17.81 3.17 -56.78
CA ASN A 52 -18.59 3.36 -55.55
C ASN A 52 -18.24 2.28 -54.52
N TYR A 53 -18.19 1.02 -54.95
CA TYR A 53 -17.82 -0.12 -54.12
C TYR A 53 -16.43 0.05 -53.50
N PHE A 54 -15.41 0.36 -54.31
CA PHE A 54 -14.05 0.57 -53.80
C PHE A 54 -13.93 1.78 -52.89
N GLN A 55 -14.75 2.82 -53.11
CA GLN A 55 -14.80 3.97 -52.22
C GLN A 55 -15.36 3.59 -50.85
N LEU A 56 -16.46 2.84 -50.79
CA LEU A 56 -17.03 2.35 -49.53
C LEU A 56 -16.06 1.42 -48.79
N GLU A 57 -15.40 0.51 -49.49
CA GLU A 57 -14.41 -0.38 -48.87
C GLU A 57 -13.19 0.39 -48.35
N ARG A 58 -12.71 1.40 -49.08
CA ARG A 58 -11.63 2.28 -48.59
C ARG A 58 -12.04 3.02 -47.33
N ASP A 59 -13.23 3.62 -47.31
CA ASP A 59 -13.72 4.42 -46.19
C ASP A 59 -13.96 3.53 -44.95
N LYS A 60 -14.41 2.29 -45.15
CA LYS A 60 -14.53 1.25 -44.13
C LYS A 60 -13.16 0.84 -43.57
N ILE A 61 -12.17 0.60 -44.41
CA ILE A 61 -10.79 0.29 -43.97
C ILE A 61 -10.21 1.45 -43.17
N HIS A 62 -10.42 2.69 -43.62
CA HIS A 62 -9.99 3.89 -42.87
C HIS A 62 -10.62 3.95 -41.49
N THR A 63 -11.94 3.74 -41.42
CA THR A 63 -12.68 3.74 -40.15
C THR A 63 -12.15 2.68 -39.19
N PHE A 64 -11.94 1.44 -39.68
CA PHE A 64 -11.35 0.38 -38.86
C PHE A 64 -9.93 0.72 -38.39
N TRP A 65 -9.12 1.29 -39.26
CA TRP A 65 -7.77 1.70 -38.89
C TRP A 65 -7.78 2.77 -37.79
N GLU A 66 -8.62 3.81 -37.92
CA GLU A 66 -8.75 4.86 -36.91
C GLU A 66 -9.23 4.31 -35.56
N ILE A 67 -10.25 3.45 -35.58
CA ILE A 67 -10.76 2.78 -34.37
C ILE A 67 -9.65 1.96 -33.72
N THR A 68 -8.95 1.13 -34.50
CA THR A 68 -7.93 0.21 -33.97
C THR A 68 -6.73 0.99 -33.43
N LYS A 69 -6.34 2.08 -34.09
CA LYS A 69 -5.29 2.99 -33.63
C LYS A 69 -5.67 3.63 -32.28
N ARG A 70 -6.89 4.17 -32.16
CA ARG A 70 -7.39 4.73 -30.90
C ARG A 70 -7.41 3.68 -29.79
N GLN A 71 -7.92 2.49 -30.06
CA GLN A 71 -7.94 1.38 -29.10
C GLN A 71 -6.53 0.98 -28.65
N LEU A 72 -5.56 0.96 -29.56
CA LEU A 72 -4.17 0.67 -29.23
C LEU A 72 -3.59 1.74 -28.29
N ASP A 73 -3.84 3.02 -28.57
CA ASP A 73 -3.36 4.12 -27.74
C ASP A 73 -4.03 4.12 -26.36
N GLU A 74 -5.34 3.84 -26.29
CA GLU A 74 -6.06 3.64 -25.02
C GLU A 74 -5.45 2.50 -24.20
N LYS A 75 -5.19 1.34 -24.82
CA LYS A 75 -4.59 0.19 -24.12
C LYS A 75 -3.16 0.47 -23.65
N LYS A 76 -2.37 1.24 -24.41
CA LYS A 76 -1.04 1.68 -23.96
C LYS A 76 -1.13 2.62 -22.75
N CYS A 77 -2.09 3.54 -22.75
CA CYS A 77 -2.32 4.44 -21.61
C CYS A 77 -2.78 3.66 -20.38
N GLU A 78 -3.72 2.73 -20.54
CA GLU A 78 -4.16 1.83 -19.47
C GLU A 78 -2.99 1.04 -18.88
N LEU A 79 -2.13 0.47 -19.73
CA LEU A 79 -0.96 -0.29 -19.29
C LEU A 79 -0.04 0.56 -18.41
N ARG A 80 0.32 1.77 -18.85
CA ARG A 80 1.18 2.69 -18.08
C ARG A 80 0.57 3.09 -16.74
N ASN A 81 -0.75 3.27 -16.70
CA ASN A 81 -1.44 3.58 -15.46
C ASN A 81 -1.38 2.39 -14.50
N ARG A 82 -1.61 1.17 -15.01
CA ARG A 82 -1.51 -0.05 -14.19
C ARG A 82 -0.09 -0.33 -13.68
N GLU A 83 0.93 -0.07 -14.50
CA GLU A 83 2.33 -0.16 -14.07
C GLU A 83 2.62 0.82 -12.92
N ARG A 84 2.12 2.06 -13.01
CA ARG A 84 2.25 3.05 -11.94
C ARG A 84 1.48 2.66 -10.67
N ASP A 85 0.24 2.19 -10.81
CA ASP A 85 -0.56 1.75 -9.66
C ASP A 85 0.13 0.59 -8.91
N LEU A 86 0.78 -0.30 -9.66
CA LEU A 86 1.56 -1.41 -9.12
C LEU A 86 2.81 -0.90 -8.39
N GLU A 87 3.60 -0.01 -9.01
CA GLU A 87 4.78 0.59 -8.39
C GLU A 87 4.43 1.33 -7.09
N GLU A 88 3.38 2.16 -7.11
CA GLU A 88 2.90 2.83 -5.89
C GLU A 88 2.41 1.84 -4.83
N GLY A 89 1.79 0.74 -5.25
CA GLY A 89 1.37 -0.34 -4.37
C GLY A 89 2.55 -1.00 -3.66
N GLU A 90 3.62 -1.29 -4.41
CA GLU A 90 4.86 -1.84 -3.88
C GLU A 90 5.55 -0.86 -2.92
N GLU A 91 5.64 0.42 -3.28
CA GLU A 91 6.21 1.46 -2.41
C GLU A 91 5.45 1.58 -1.09
N ARG A 92 4.11 1.65 -1.15
CA ARG A 92 3.25 1.66 0.05
C ARG A 92 3.50 0.45 0.92
N HIS A 93 3.53 -0.75 0.33
CA HIS A 93 3.75 -1.97 1.08
C HIS A 93 5.16 -2.02 1.72
N GLN A 94 6.20 -1.55 1.03
CA GLN A 94 7.54 -1.44 1.60
C GLN A 94 7.60 -0.49 2.79
N VAL A 95 6.89 0.65 2.73
CA VAL A 95 6.80 1.59 3.85
C VAL A 95 6.09 0.95 5.04
N GLU A 96 4.97 0.25 4.81
CA GLU A 96 4.25 -0.48 5.86
C GLU A 96 5.16 -1.51 6.55
N ILE A 97 5.88 -2.33 5.79
CA ILE A 97 6.85 -3.29 6.34
C ILE A 97 7.87 -2.60 7.25
N LYS A 98 8.40 -1.45 6.83
CA LYS A 98 9.36 -0.68 7.64
C LYS A 98 8.74 -0.18 8.95
N VAL A 99 7.51 0.35 8.89
CA VAL A 99 6.77 0.82 10.07
C VAL A 99 6.49 -0.35 11.03
N TYR A 100 5.99 -1.48 10.53
CA TYR A 100 5.73 -2.66 11.36
C TYR A 100 7.02 -3.20 11.98
N LYS A 101 8.11 -3.26 11.22
CA LYS A 101 9.42 -3.66 11.74
C LYS A 101 9.88 -2.74 12.87
N GLN A 102 9.69 -1.44 12.73
CA GLN A 102 10.03 -0.48 13.79
C GLN A 102 9.12 -0.64 15.01
N LYS A 103 7.82 -0.88 14.80
CA LYS A 103 6.86 -1.13 15.89
C LYS A 103 7.22 -2.37 16.71
N VAL A 104 7.60 -3.46 16.04
CA VAL A 104 8.07 -4.68 16.73
C VAL A 104 9.34 -4.40 17.54
N LYS A 105 10.32 -3.70 16.96
CA LYS A 105 11.54 -3.32 17.70
C LYS A 105 11.24 -2.49 18.94
N HIS A 106 10.32 -1.54 18.84
CA HIS A 106 9.94 -0.68 19.95
C HIS A 106 9.25 -1.48 21.07
N LEU A 107 8.28 -2.34 20.73
CA LEU A 107 7.60 -3.19 21.71
C LEU A 107 8.57 -4.12 22.45
N LEU A 108 9.50 -4.76 21.72
CA LEU A 108 10.52 -5.62 22.34
C LEU A 108 11.42 -4.84 23.30
N TYR A 109 11.79 -3.61 22.93
CA TYR A 109 12.59 -2.74 23.79
C TYR A 109 11.82 -2.30 25.04
N GLU A 110 10.55 -1.94 24.91
CA GLU A 110 9.68 -1.59 26.03
C GLU A 110 9.50 -2.76 27.00
N GLU A 111 9.20 -3.97 26.50
CA GLU A 111 9.11 -5.17 27.34
C GLU A 111 10.42 -5.46 28.07
N GLN A 112 11.57 -5.34 27.38
CA GLN A 112 12.88 -5.55 28.00
C GLN A 112 13.16 -4.52 29.11
N ASN A 113 12.80 -3.25 28.89
CA ASN A 113 12.95 -2.21 29.90
C ASN A 113 12.04 -2.47 31.10
N MET A 114 10.76 -2.73 30.88
CA MET A 114 9.81 -3.05 31.96
C MET A 114 10.27 -4.26 32.79
N LEU A 115 10.75 -5.32 32.14
CA LEU A 115 11.28 -6.50 32.83
C LEU A 115 12.54 -6.17 33.65
N SER A 116 13.40 -5.30 33.13
CA SER A 116 14.61 -4.85 33.83
C SER A 116 14.26 -4.02 35.07
N GLU A 117 13.31 -3.10 34.94
CA GLU A 117 12.80 -2.26 36.03
C GLU A 117 12.13 -3.11 37.11
N LEU A 118 11.20 -4.00 36.72
CA LEU A 118 10.50 -4.88 37.66
C LEU A 118 11.47 -5.78 38.44
N LYS A 119 12.52 -6.29 37.78
CA LYS A 119 13.56 -7.08 38.45
C LYS A 119 14.35 -6.24 39.45
N ALA A 120 14.71 -5.01 39.09
CA ALA A 120 15.42 -4.10 39.98
C ALA A 120 14.57 -3.75 41.21
N GLU A 121 13.30 -3.40 41.00
CA GLU A 121 12.33 -3.11 42.06
C GLU A 121 12.13 -4.31 42.99
N SER A 122 11.98 -5.52 42.42
CA SER A 122 11.86 -6.76 43.20
C SER A 122 13.07 -7.00 44.10
N VAL A 123 14.29 -6.79 43.60
CA VAL A 123 15.52 -6.96 44.38
C VAL A 123 15.61 -5.93 45.51
N VAL A 124 15.26 -4.66 45.23
CA VAL A 124 15.25 -3.61 46.25
C VAL A 124 14.21 -3.91 47.33
N SER A 125 12.99 -4.26 46.93
CA SER A 125 11.90 -4.62 47.84
C SER A 125 12.28 -5.81 48.73
N SER A 126 12.84 -6.88 48.15
CA SER A 126 13.29 -8.04 48.91
C SER A 126 14.38 -7.70 49.93
N LYS A 127 15.34 -6.84 49.56
CA LYS A 127 16.39 -6.39 50.49
C LYS A 127 15.84 -5.53 51.62
N LEU A 128 14.87 -4.67 51.32
CA LEU A 128 14.21 -3.83 52.33
C LEU A 128 13.47 -4.71 53.34
N LEU A 129 12.67 -5.67 52.85
CA LEU A 129 11.94 -6.61 53.70
C LEU A 129 12.89 -7.47 54.55
N GLN A 130 14.00 -7.96 53.96
CA GLN A 130 15.01 -8.72 54.70
C GLN A 130 15.66 -7.88 55.82
N LYS A 131 15.92 -6.60 55.55
CA LYS A 131 16.46 -5.67 56.55
C LYS A 131 15.45 -5.44 57.68
N GLU A 132 14.18 -5.17 57.34
CA GLU A 132 13.12 -5.01 58.33
C GLU A 132 12.97 -6.24 59.22
N HIS A 133 12.97 -7.44 58.64
CA HIS A 133 12.96 -8.68 59.41
C HIS A 133 14.17 -8.82 60.34
N ALA A 134 15.38 -8.52 59.86
CA ALA A 134 16.58 -8.56 60.68
C ALA A 134 16.53 -7.55 61.83
N ASP A 135 16.01 -6.35 61.59
CA ASP A 135 15.81 -5.32 62.61
C ASP A 135 14.80 -5.78 63.68
N PHE A 136 13.68 -6.39 63.27
CA PHE A 136 12.70 -6.98 64.19
C PHE A 136 13.28 -8.15 65.00
N GLU A 137 14.02 -9.07 64.38
CA GLU A 137 14.67 -10.16 65.10
C GLU A 137 15.67 -9.65 66.15
N ASN A 138 16.46 -8.63 65.79
CA ASN A 138 17.40 -8.01 66.71
C ASN A 138 16.68 -7.33 67.87
N GLN A 139 15.57 -6.65 67.61
CA GLN A 139 14.76 -6.05 68.67
C GLN A 139 14.20 -7.12 69.62
N LEU A 140 13.61 -8.19 69.07
CA LEU A 140 13.07 -9.29 69.87
C LEU A 140 14.15 -9.96 70.74
N ARG A 141 15.37 -10.12 70.22
CA ARG A 141 16.51 -10.66 70.99
C ARG A 141 16.89 -9.74 72.15
N LYS A 142 16.90 -8.42 71.94
CA LYS A 142 17.16 -7.43 73.00
C LYS A 142 16.08 -7.51 74.06
N ASP A 143 14.81 -7.48 73.66
CA ASP A 143 13.66 -7.54 74.57
C ASP A 143 13.69 -8.83 75.41
N MET A 144 13.97 -9.97 74.78
CA MET A 144 14.14 -11.25 75.50
C MET A 144 15.28 -11.20 76.51
N CYS A 145 16.41 -10.55 76.18
CA CYS A 145 17.54 -10.40 77.10
C CYS A 145 17.16 -9.53 78.30
N CYS A 146 16.52 -8.38 78.06
CA CYS A 146 16.00 -7.49 79.09
C CYS A 146 15.03 -8.24 80.02
N LEU A 147 14.05 -8.95 79.47
CA LEU A 147 13.09 -9.74 80.25
C LEU A 147 13.76 -10.82 81.12
N LYS A 148 14.83 -11.47 80.63
CA LYS A 148 15.60 -12.44 81.43
C LYS A 148 16.34 -11.78 82.59
N VAL A 149 16.89 -10.59 82.36
CA VAL A 149 17.55 -9.81 83.42
C VAL A 149 16.52 -9.38 84.46
N ASP A 150 15.40 -8.80 84.04
CA ASP A 150 14.32 -8.36 84.93
C ASP A 150 13.78 -9.52 85.79
N MET A 151 13.59 -10.70 85.17
CA MET A 151 13.18 -11.90 85.89
C MET A 151 14.21 -12.32 86.95
N LYS A 152 15.51 -12.26 86.63
CA LYS A 152 16.57 -12.59 87.58
C LYS A 152 16.68 -11.58 88.72
N GLU A 153 16.51 -10.30 88.44
CA GLU A 153 16.45 -9.24 89.45
C GLU A 153 15.24 -9.43 90.38
N GLN A 154 14.08 -9.80 89.84
CA GLN A 154 12.88 -10.09 90.61
C GLN A 154 13.07 -11.33 91.51
N GLU A 155 13.70 -12.39 91.01
CA GLU A 155 14.07 -13.58 91.81
C GLU A 155 14.99 -13.21 92.98
N LEU A 156 16.07 -12.47 92.72
CA LEU A 156 17.03 -12.05 93.75
C LEU A 156 16.40 -11.11 94.79
N SER A 157 15.55 -10.18 94.35
CA SER A 157 14.77 -9.31 95.22
C SER A 157 13.87 -10.12 96.16
N SER A 158 13.16 -11.11 95.60
CA SER A 158 12.29 -12.01 96.37
C SER A 158 13.09 -12.84 97.38
N GLU A 159 14.24 -13.38 96.98
CA GLU A 159 15.14 -14.13 97.87
C GLU A 159 15.67 -13.26 99.02
N ASN A 160 16.04 -12.00 98.73
CA ASN A 160 16.44 -11.04 99.76
C ASN A 160 15.31 -10.71 100.75
N VAL A 161 14.07 -10.56 100.27
CA VAL A 161 12.90 -10.36 101.14
C VAL A 161 12.72 -11.56 102.08
N ILE A 162 12.81 -12.78 101.57
CA ILE A 162 12.72 -14.02 102.37
C ILE A 162 13.84 -14.09 103.41
N LYS A 163 15.09 -13.82 103.02
CA LYS A 163 16.24 -13.78 103.94
C LYS A 163 16.05 -12.75 105.06
N ASN A 164 15.60 -11.55 104.72
CA ASN A 164 15.31 -10.50 105.70
C ASN A 164 14.17 -10.89 106.66
N LEU A 165 13.13 -11.57 106.16
CA LEU A 165 12.07 -12.13 107.01
C LEU A 165 12.61 -13.17 108.00
N HIS A 166 13.46 -14.09 107.54
CA HIS A 166 14.10 -15.08 108.42
C HIS A 166 15.01 -14.43 109.48
N LEU A 167 15.81 -13.42 109.10
CA LEU A 167 16.64 -12.67 110.04
C LEU A 167 15.80 -12.00 111.13
N LYS A 168 14.74 -11.27 110.76
CA LYS A 168 13.82 -10.64 111.72
C LYS A 168 13.18 -11.67 112.66
N HIS A 169 12.73 -12.79 112.13
CA HIS A 169 12.15 -13.86 112.95
C HIS A 169 13.16 -14.45 113.95
N ASN A 170 14.41 -14.64 113.53
CA ASN A 170 15.47 -15.12 114.41
C ASN A 170 15.85 -14.09 115.49
N GLU A 171 15.84 -12.79 115.16
CA GLU A 171 16.03 -11.71 116.13
C GLU A 171 14.91 -11.69 117.18
N GLU A 172 13.66 -11.88 116.75
CA GLU A 172 12.49 -11.97 117.65
C GLU A 172 12.53 -13.20 118.57
N LEU A 173 13.18 -14.29 118.18
CA LEU A 173 13.34 -15.51 118.99
C LEU A 173 14.51 -15.47 119.99
N LEU A 174 15.45 -14.53 119.81
CA LEU A 174 16.64 -14.37 120.68
C LEU A 174 16.42 -13.33 121.80
N PHE A 175 15.23 -12.74 121.88
CA PHE A 175 14.77 -11.84 122.94
C PHE A 175 13.70 -12.52 123.80
#